data_AF-A0A8T4VMM2-F1
#
_entry.id   AF-A0A8T4VMM2-F1
#
_cell.length_a   1.000
_cell.length_b   1.000
_cell.length_c   1.000
_cell.angle_alpha   90.00
_cell.angle_beta   90.00
_cell.angle_gamma   90.00
#
_symmetry.space_group_name_H-M   'P 1'
#
loop_
_entity.id
_entity.type
_entity.pdbx_description
1 polymer ?
#
loop_
_entity_poly.entity_id
_entity_poly.type
_entity_poly.pdbx_seq_one_letter_code
_entity_poly.pdbx_strand_id
1 'polypeptide(L)'
;MAHTLKRSIRDVRDKLLTNPVSPRVETPADINLHYCRYVAKTVAEEVSDDIDIEILEDGGRGYMHTWLRYNGRHYDAECIEGVEEYRNLPFFQRHPEAANRVVPAKVDPAGLRNRYRETLYPPFLTSDSRTDNGTEEEHSTRRHTLVGMLMGGVLLLIAFAGEWAIEAIVSRDTAFLNATCYTIEFFAALVIIISLVVFFALLPTIPVSMYR
;
A
#
# COMPACT_ATOMS: atom_id res chain seq x y z
N MET A 1 29.53 -19.93 6.52
CA MET A 1 28.80 -19.06 5.59
C MET A 1 27.45 -19.64 5.19
N ALA A 2 27.37 -20.77 4.48
CA ALA A 2 26.07 -21.44 4.23
C ALA A 2 25.27 -21.75 5.51
N HIS A 3 25.95 -22.08 6.62
CA HIS A 3 25.28 -22.28 7.91
C HIS A 3 24.59 -21.01 8.45
N THR A 4 25.13 -19.81 8.18
CA THR A 4 24.54 -18.55 8.66
C THR A 4 23.24 -18.26 7.90
N LEU A 5 23.26 -18.38 6.57
CA LEU A 5 22.07 -18.27 5.73
C LEU A 5 20.98 -19.27 6.15
N LYS A 6 21.33 -20.55 6.26
CA LYS A 6 20.38 -21.61 6.67
C LYS A 6 19.78 -21.36 8.05
N ARG A 7 20.59 -20.82 8.97
CA ARG A 7 20.12 -20.46 10.32
C ARG A 7 19.13 -19.30 10.24
N SER A 8 19.48 -18.21 9.55
CA SER A 8 18.59 -17.05 9.40
C SER A 8 17.25 -17.42 8.74
N ILE A 9 17.27 -18.21 7.65
CA ILE A 9 16.02 -18.69 7.03
C ILE A 9 15.17 -19.48 8.04
N ARG A 10 15.80 -20.38 8.80
CA ARG A 10 15.11 -21.17 9.83
C ARG A 10 14.52 -20.28 10.91
N ASP A 11 15.27 -19.30 11.40
CA ASP A 11 14.86 -18.43 12.49
C ASP A 11 13.67 -17.55 12.07
N VAL A 12 13.71 -16.93 10.87
CA VAL A 12 12.60 -16.13 10.34
C VAL A 12 11.36 -17.00 10.08
N ARG A 13 11.55 -18.20 9.51
CA ARG A 13 10.47 -19.17 9.27
C ARG A 13 9.80 -19.59 10.58
N ASP A 14 10.58 -20.00 11.56
CA ASP A 14 10.09 -20.51 12.84
C ASP A 14 9.40 -19.37 13.63
N LYS A 15 9.88 -18.12 13.50
CA LYS A 15 9.20 -16.92 14.01
C LYS A 15 7.81 -16.74 13.39
N LEU A 16 7.65 -16.89 12.08
CA LEU A 16 6.34 -16.79 11.41
C LEU A 16 5.39 -17.92 11.84
N LEU A 17 5.89 -19.15 11.97
CA LEU A 17 5.07 -20.31 12.38
C LEU A 17 4.54 -20.19 13.82
N THR A 18 5.38 -19.66 14.72
CA THR A 18 5.07 -19.58 16.16
C THR A 18 4.25 -18.34 16.54
N ASN A 19 4.35 -17.24 15.80
CA ASN A 19 3.66 -16.01 16.14
C ASN A 19 2.28 -15.89 15.44
N PRO A 20 1.31 -15.21 16.06
CA PRO A 20 0.05 -14.90 15.42
C PRO A 20 0.27 -13.85 14.32
N VAL A 21 0.30 -14.30 13.08
CA VAL A 21 0.35 -13.47 11.86
C VAL A 21 -0.97 -13.58 11.09
N SER A 22 -1.27 -12.59 10.25
CA SER A 22 -2.45 -12.59 9.37
C SER A 22 -2.01 -12.26 7.93
N PRO A 23 -2.24 -13.14 6.94
CA PRO A 23 -2.87 -14.46 7.05
C PRO A 23 -2.13 -15.44 7.99
N ARG A 24 -2.87 -16.32 8.66
CA ARG A 24 -2.28 -17.34 9.53
C ARG A 24 -1.44 -18.30 8.70
N VAL A 25 -0.25 -18.64 9.19
CA VAL A 25 0.63 -19.67 8.62
C VAL A 25 0.71 -20.87 9.55
N GLU A 26 0.48 -22.06 9.03
CA GLU A 26 0.59 -23.30 9.79
C GLU A 26 1.75 -24.16 9.30
N THR A 27 2.14 -23.95 8.04
CA THR A 27 3.18 -24.70 7.35
C THR A 27 4.18 -23.76 6.66
N PRO A 28 5.40 -24.24 6.36
CA PRO A 28 6.34 -23.50 5.51
C PRO A 28 5.77 -23.16 4.12
N ALA A 29 4.84 -23.96 3.60
CA ALA A 29 4.17 -23.67 2.33
C ALA A 29 3.30 -22.39 2.43
N ASP A 30 2.61 -22.17 3.55
CA ASP A 30 1.80 -20.96 3.77
C ASP A 30 2.67 -19.71 3.84
N ILE A 31 3.88 -19.85 4.40
CA ILE A 31 4.88 -18.78 4.38
C ILE A 31 5.25 -18.42 2.95
N ASN A 32 5.47 -19.41 2.08
CA ASN A 32 5.80 -19.13 0.69
C ASN A 32 4.64 -18.53 -0.12
N LEU A 33 3.40 -18.79 0.28
CA LEU A 33 2.19 -18.19 -0.30
C LEU A 33 2.00 -16.73 0.09
N HIS A 34 2.26 -16.37 1.34
CA HIS A 34 1.89 -15.06 1.89
C HIS A 34 3.08 -14.16 2.26
N TYR A 35 4.22 -14.76 2.57
CA TYR A 35 5.37 -14.10 3.21
C TYR A 35 6.72 -14.44 2.54
N CYS A 36 6.75 -15.02 1.34
CA CYS A 36 8.01 -15.35 0.65
C CYS A 36 8.94 -14.14 0.50
N ARG A 37 8.37 -12.98 0.13
CA ARG A 37 9.10 -11.71 0.03
C ARG A 37 9.61 -11.21 1.38
N TYR A 38 8.87 -11.41 2.46
CA TYR A 38 9.32 -11.05 3.82
C TYR A 38 10.56 -11.85 4.18
N VAL A 39 10.44 -13.18 4.09
CA VAL A 39 11.52 -14.11 4.45
C VAL A 39 12.77 -13.80 3.66
N ALA A 40 12.68 -13.69 2.34
CA ALA A 40 13.85 -13.41 1.50
C ALA A 40 14.58 -12.13 1.96
N LYS A 41 13.84 -11.05 2.24
CA LYS A 41 14.44 -9.78 2.63
C LYS A 41 14.99 -9.76 4.04
N THR A 42 14.20 -10.21 5.01
CA THR A 42 14.65 -10.25 6.41
C THR A 42 15.90 -11.10 6.52
N VAL A 43 15.95 -12.23 5.81
CA VAL A 43 17.17 -13.03 5.74
C VAL A 43 18.30 -12.24 5.10
N ALA A 44 18.12 -11.65 3.92
CA ALA A 44 19.16 -10.87 3.25
C ALA A 44 19.69 -9.69 4.10
N GLU A 45 18.85 -9.08 4.93
CA GLU A 45 19.24 -8.03 5.88
C GLU A 45 19.99 -8.59 7.11
N GLU A 46 19.63 -9.78 7.60
CA GLU A 46 20.27 -10.44 8.74
C GLU A 46 21.64 -11.04 8.41
N VAL A 47 21.79 -11.60 7.21
CA VAL A 47 23.09 -12.09 6.73
C VAL A 47 23.85 -10.93 6.08
N SER A 48 24.55 -10.17 6.93
CA SER A 48 25.57 -9.11 6.67
C SER A 48 26.04 -8.94 5.22
N ASP A 49 26.34 -7.69 4.82
CA ASP A 49 26.88 -7.25 3.51
C ASP A 49 28.05 -8.09 2.96
N ASP A 50 28.73 -8.87 3.79
CA ASP A 50 29.81 -9.78 3.40
C ASP A 50 29.33 -11.01 2.59
N ILE A 51 28.02 -11.22 2.49
CA ILE A 51 27.44 -12.33 1.73
C ILE A 51 26.72 -11.79 0.50
N ASP A 52 27.24 -12.13 -0.67
CA ASP A 52 26.60 -11.86 -1.96
C ASP A 52 25.36 -12.77 -2.13
N ILE A 53 24.24 -12.31 -1.55
CA ILE A 53 22.93 -12.94 -1.65
C ILE A 53 22.12 -12.19 -2.69
N GLU A 54 21.62 -12.92 -3.68
CA GLU A 54 20.71 -12.37 -4.67
C GLU A 54 19.26 -12.65 -4.29
N ILE A 55 18.43 -11.61 -4.29
CA ILE A 55 16.97 -11.76 -4.15
C ILE A 55 16.38 -11.87 -5.57
N LEU A 56 15.71 -12.99 -5.82
CA LEU A 56 15.05 -13.27 -7.08
C LEU A 56 13.54 -13.19 -6.92
N GLU A 57 12.87 -12.68 -7.94
CA GLU A 57 11.41 -12.62 -7.99
C GLU A 57 10.90 -13.15 -9.32
N ASP A 58 9.77 -13.83 -9.26
CA ASP A 58 9.03 -14.29 -10.42
C ASP A 58 7.60 -13.77 -10.33
N GLY A 59 7.10 -13.23 -11.45
CA GLY A 59 5.83 -12.50 -11.53
C GLY A 59 4.91 -13.05 -12.63
N GLY A 60 4.87 -14.37 -12.80
CA GLY A 60 4.11 -15.04 -13.85
C GLY A 60 2.66 -15.34 -13.48
N ARG A 61 1.71 -15.03 -14.39
CA ARG A 61 0.33 -15.56 -14.40
C ARG A 61 -0.46 -15.48 -13.08
N GLY A 62 -0.21 -14.46 -12.26
CA GLY A 62 -0.92 -14.25 -10.98
C GLY A 62 -0.28 -14.94 -9.78
N TYR A 63 0.83 -15.66 -9.96
CA TYR A 63 1.66 -16.19 -8.90
C TYR A 63 2.93 -15.35 -8.79
N MET A 64 3.14 -14.76 -7.62
CA MET A 64 4.36 -14.02 -7.33
C MET A 64 5.13 -14.76 -6.25
N HIS A 65 6.39 -15.05 -6.52
CA HIS A 65 7.27 -15.70 -5.56
C HIS A 65 8.61 -14.99 -5.47
N THR A 66 9.11 -14.83 -4.26
CA THR A 66 10.41 -14.20 -3.98
C THR A 66 11.24 -15.17 -3.17
N TRP A 67 12.48 -15.40 -3.60
CA TRP A 67 13.39 -16.35 -2.97
C TRP A 67 14.84 -15.86 -3.06
N LEU A 68 15.76 -16.62 -2.47
CA LEU A 68 17.17 -16.27 -2.39
C LEU A 68 18.01 -17.16 -3.29
N ARG A 69 19.05 -16.58 -3.90
CA ARG A 69 20.14 -17.31 -4.55
C ARG A 69 21.45 -17.00 -3.85
N TYR A 70 22.17 -18.03 -3.45
CA TYR A 70 23.49 -17.93 -2.85
C TYR A 70 24.37 -19.10 -3.30
N ASN A 71 25.60 -18.80 -3.74
CA ASN A 71 26.56 -19.81 -4.21
C ASN A 71 25.97 -20.80 -5.23
N GLY A 72 25.21 -20.29 -6.19
CA GLY A 72 24.56 -21.09 -7.24
C GLY A 72 23.39 -21.96 -6.77
N ARG A 73 22.95 -21.86 -5.52
CA ARG A 73 21.79 -22.59 -4.97
C ARG A 73 20.65 -21.64 -4.63
N HIS A 74 19.43 -22.15 -4.70
CA HIS A 74 18.19 -21.43 -4.47
C HIS A 74 17.55 -21.86 -3.14
N TYR A 75 17.10 -20.90 -2.35
CA TYR A 75 16.59 -21.09 -1.00
C TYR A 75 15.29 -20.33 -0.79
N ASP A 76 14.36 -20.92 -0.06
CA ASP A 76 13.11 -20.30 0.39
C ASP A 76 12.71 -20.85 1.78
N ALA A 77 11.51 -20.54 2.25
CA ALA A 77 11.04 -21.00 3.56
C ALA A 77 10.83 -22.53 3.64
N GLU A 78 10.55 -23.20 2.52
CA GLU A 78 10.31 -24.64 2.46
C GLU A 78 11.60 -25.44 2.28
N CYS A 79 12.58 -24.90 1.59
CA CYS A 79 13.81 -25.57 1.20
C CYS A 79 15.06 -24.86 1.72
N ILE A 80 15.28 -24.98 3.03
CA ILE A 80 16.44 -24.39 3.71
C ILE A 80 17.78 -25.00 3.25
N GLU A 81 17.79 -26.25 2.77
CA GLU A 81 19.01 -26.90 2.27
C GLU A 81 19.45 -26.35 0.91
N GLY A 82 18.51 -25.71 0.23
CA GLY A 82 18.62 -25.14 -1.10
C GLY A 82 18.71 -26.18 -2.21
N VAL A 83 18.34 -25.77 -3.42
CA VAL A 83 18.36 -26.60 -4.64
C VAL A 83 19.22 -25.94 -5.72
N GLU A 84 19.73 -26.71 -6.68
CA GLU A 84 20.58 -26.17 -7.76
C GLU A 84 19.78 -25.35 -8.78
N GLU A 85 18.57 -25.80 -9.12
CA GLU A 85 17.69 -25.14 -10.07
C GLU A 85 16.43 -24.66 -9.35
N TYR A 86 16.05 -23.39 -9.50
CA TYR A 86 14.92 -22.80 -8.77
C TYR A 86 13.61 -23.54 -9.04
N ARG A 87 13.42 -24.10 -10.25
CA ARG A 87 12.23 -24.91 -10.60
C ARG A 87 12.04 -26.14 -9.70
N ASN A 88 13.09 -26.56 -9.00
CA ASN A 88 13.04 -27.67 -8.06
C ASN A 88 12.62 -27.24 -6.64
N LEU A 89 12.40 -25.95 -6.38
CA LEU A 89 11.80 -25.53 -5.11
C LEU A 89 10.36 -26.06 -5.02
N PRO A 90 9.91 -26.52 -3.84
CA PRO A 90 8.56 -27.07 -3.66
C PRO A 90 7.44 -26.13 -4.14
N PHE A 91 7.61 -24.81 -3.99
CA PHE A 91 6.68 -23.82 -4.50
C PHE A 91 6.44 -23.95 -6.01
N PHE A 92 7.50 -24.02 -6.83
CA PHE A 92 7.40 -24.12 -8.28
C PHE A 92 6.95 -25.49 -8.77
N GLN A 93 7.12 -26.54 -7.95
CA GLN A 93 6.55 -27.85 -8.24
C GLN A 93 5.02 -27.86 -8.09
N ARG A 94 4.48 -27.07 -7.14
CA ARG A 94 3.03 -26.88 -6.98
C ARG A 94 2.44 -25.88 -7.95
N HIS A 95 3.22 -24.86 -8.32
CA HIS A 95 2.83 -23.78 -9.22
C HIS A 95 3.78 -23.69 -10.42
N PRO A 96 3.79 -24.70 -11.32
CA PRO A 96 4.66 -24.70 -12.49
C PRO A 96 4.41 -23.51 -13.43
N GLU A 97 3.21 -22.94 -13.40
CA GLU A 97 2.81 -21.72 -14.10
C GLU A 97 3.45 -20.43 -13.56
N ALA A 98 4.00 -20.44 -12.35
CA ALA A 98 4.70 -19.27 -11.81
C ALA A 98 5.99 -19.04 -12.63
N ALA A 99 6.84 -20.06 -12.80
CA ALA A 99 8.21 -20.04 -13.34
C ALA A 99 8.40 -19.60 -14.81
N ASN A 100 7.89 -18.42 -15.16
CA ASN A 100 7.86 -17.88 -16.52
C ASN A 100 8.80 -16.70 -16.71
N ARG A 101 9.01 -15.87 -15.68
CA ARG A 101 9.85 -14.67 -15.80
C ARG A 101 10.54 -14.36 -14.48
N VAL A 102 11.70 -14.97 -14.29
CA VAL A 102 12.60 -14.66 -13.18
C VAL A 102 13.36 -13.38 -13.48
N VAL A 103 13.28 -12.42 -12.56
CA VAL A 103 14.06 -11.18 -12.60
C VAL A 103 14.75 -10.97 -11.25
N PRO A 104 15.95 -10.36 -11.24
CA PRO A 104 16.50 -9.83 -10.00
C PRO A 104 15.51 -8.84 -9.40
N ALA A 105 15.18 -8.98 -8.12
CA ALA A 105 14.32 -8.03 -7.45
C ALA A 105 15.07 -6.69 -7.38
N LYS A 106 14.56 -5.64 -8.06
CA LYS A 106 15.05 -4.27 -7.85
C LYS A 106 14.69 -3.88 -6.42
N VAL A 107 15.67 -3.96 -5.52
CA VAL A 107 15.50 -3.59 -4.11
C VAL A 107 15.49 -2.07 -4.04
N ASP A 108 14.31 -1.47 -4.04
CA ASP A 108 14.11 -0.11 -3.51
C ASP A 108 13.49 -0.25 -2.11
N PRO A 109 14.28 -0.16 -1.01
CA PRO A 109 13.78 -0.29 0.35
C PRO A 109 12.54 0.58 0.65
N ALA A 110 12.40 1.73 0.00
CA ALA A 110 11.31 2.68 0.20
C ALA A 110 10.02 2.27 -0.54
N GLY A 111 10.12 1.82 -1.80
CA GLY A 111 8.98 1.30 -2.57
C GLY A 111 8.35 0.02 -2.00
N LEU A 112 8.99 -0.59 -0.99
CA LEU A 112 8.64 -1.89 -0.41
C LEU A 112 7.72 -1.83 0.81
N ARG A 113 7.55 -0.66 1.42
CA ARG A 113 6.55 -0.45 2.49
C ARG A 113 5.16 -0.13 1.95
N ASN A 114 5.08 0.34 0.70
CA ASN A 114 3.92 1.09 0.20
C ASN A 114 3.27 0.58 -1.09
N ARG A 115 3.63 -0.60 -1.60
CA ARG A 115 2.76 -1.25 -2.60
C ARG A 115 1.49 -1.70 -1.88
N TYR A 116 0.42 -0.91 -2.04
CA TYR A 116 -0.95 -1.07 -1.52
C TYR A 116 -1.33 -0.33 -0.22
N ARG A 117 -0.57 0.66 0.28
CA ARG A 117 -0.93 1.49 1.47
C ARG A 117 -1.25 0.73 2.77
N GLU A 118 -1.26 -0.60 2.76
CA GLU A 118 -1.32 -1.45 3.94
C GLU A 118 0.10 -1.93 4.26
N THR A 119 0.47 -1.84 5.52
CA THR A 119 1.64 -2.54 6.05
C THR A 119 1.46 -4.03 5.78
N LEU A 120 2.11 -4.53 4.72
CA LEU A 120 2.09 -5.95 4.31
C LEU A 120 2.54 -6.90 5.43
N TYR A 121 3.16 -6.36 6.48
CA TYR A 121 3.71 -7.12 7.58
C TYR A 121 3.12 -6.67 8.92
N PRO A 122 2.81 -7.63 9.82
CA PRO A 122 2.47 -7.35 11.20
C PRO A 122 3.46 -6.36 11.85
N PRO A 123 2.99 -5.43 12.69
CA PRO A 123 3.83 -4.39 13.29
C PRO A 123 5.02 -4.91 14.10
N PHE A 124 4.93 -6.14 14.63
CA PHE A 124 6.03 -6.78 15.39
C PHE A 124 7.12 -7.42 14.50
N LEU A 125 6.89 -7.45 13.18
CA LEU A 125 7.79 -8.01 12.18
C LEU A 125 8.54 -6.93 11.39
N THR A 126 8.07 -5.69 11.43
CA THR A 126 8.88 -4.53 11.02
C THR A 126 9.88 -4.27 12.13
N SER A 127 11.18 -4.52 11.88
CA SER A 127 12.19 -4.02 12.80
C SER A 127 12.04 -2.50 12.85
N ASP A 128 11.97 -1.95 14.07
CA ASP A 128 12.06 -0.52 14.31
C ASP A 128 13.47 -0.05 13.92
N SER A 129 13.77 -0.01 12.62
CA SER A 129 14.88 0.78 12.09
C SER A 129 14.41 2.24 12.10
N ARG A 130 14.40 2.80 13.30
CA ARG A 130 14.27 4.22 13.60
C ARG A 130 15.20 5.03 12.69
N THR A 131 14.66 5.54 11.60
CA THR A 131 15.25 6.60 10.76
C THR A 131 14.13 7.56 10.37
N ASP A 132 13.88 8.48 11.29
CA ASP A 132 13.76 9.93 11.07
C ASP A 132 13.18 10.47 9.74
N ASN A 133 12.10 9.87 9.21
CA ASN A 133 11.31 10.41 8.09
C ASN A 133 9.94 10.93 8.54
N GLY A 134 9.83 11.41 9.78
CA GLY A 134 8.57 11.94 10.35
C GLY A 134 8.08 13.25 9.71
N THR A 135 8.80 13.83 8.75
CA THR A 135 8.46 15.14 8.19
C THR A 135 7.55 15.07 6.97
N GLU A 136 7.70 14.09 6.06
CA GLU A 136 6.91 14.09 4.81
C GLU A 136 5.45 13.63 4.99
N GLU A 137 5.20 12.64 5.86
CA GLU A 137 3.85 12.14 6.12
C GLU A 137 3.01 13.13 6.93
N GLU A 138 3.66 13.84 7.86
CA GLU A 138 3.04 14.93 8.60
C GLU A 138 2.71 16.12 7.67
N HIS A 139 3.57 16.41 6.68
CA HIS A 139 3.31 17.44 5.68
C HIS A 139 2.14 17.10 4.75
N SER A 140 2.01 15.84 4.32
CA SER A 140 0.86 15.41 3.50
C SER A 140 -0.45 15.52 4.28
N THR A 141 -0.47 15.03 5.52
CA THR A 141 -1.67 15.09 6.38
C THR A 141 -2.07 16.54 6.68
N ARG A 142 -1.11 17.41 7.00
CA ARG A 142 -1.36 18.84 7.22
C ARG A 142 -1.91 19.55 5.97
N ARG A 143 -1.43 19.20 4.77
CA ARG A 143 -1.95 19.78 3.52
C ARG A 143 -3.41 19.41 3.28
N HIS A 144 -3.79 18.14 3.48
CA HIS A 144 -5.18 17.72 3.32
C HIS A 144 -6.10 18.36 4.36
N THR A 145 -5.66 18.46 5.62
CA THR A 145 -6.40 19.16 6.67
C THR A 145 -6.60 20.64 6.35
N LEU A 146 -5.54 21.33 5.86
CA LEU A 146 -5.63 22.74 5.47
C LEU A 146 -6.61 22.95 4.31
N VAL A 147 -6.55 22.10 3.27
CA VAL A 147 -7.49 22.15 2.14
C VAL A 147 -8.92 21.92 2.61
N GLY A 148 -9.14 20.95 3.50
CA GLY A 148 -10.46 20.70 4.10
C GLY A 148 -10.99 21.90 4.87
N MET A 149 -10.16 22.56 5.68
CA MET A 149 -10.54 23.77 6.43
C MET A 149 -10.86 24.94 5.50
N LEU A 150 -10.05 25.17 4.46
CA LEU A 150 -10.31 26.22 3.47
C LEU A 150 -11.62 25.97 2.72
N MET A 151 -11.88 24.73 2.31
CA MET A 151 -13.12 24.37 1.63
C MET A 151 -14.34 24.56 2.54
N GLY A 152 -14.23 24.17 3.83
CA GLY A 152 -15.27 24.44 4.82
C GLY A 152 -15.54 25.93 5.04
N GLY A 153 -14.50 26.76 5.09
CA GLY A 153 -14.62 28.21 5.21
C GLY A 153 -15.31 28.86 4.01
N VAL A 154 -15.00 28.42 2.78
CA VAL A 154 -15.66 28.90 1.56
C VAL A 154 -17.15 28.55 1.56
N LEU A 155 -17.51 27.32 1.93
CA LEU A 155 -18.92 26.90 2.03
C LEU A 155 -19.70 27.72 3.06
N LEU A 156 -19.08 28.03 4.21
CA LEU A 156 -19.68 28.87 5.23
C LEU A 156 -19.96 30.30 4.74
N LEU A 157 -18.99 30.90 4.03
CA LEU A 157 -19.16 32.24 3.44
C LEU A 157 -20.28 32.29 2.40
N ILE A 158 -20.40 31.25 1.56
CA ILE A 158 -21.49 31.14 0.58
C ILE A 158 -22.84 31.07 1.29
N ALA A 159 -22.95 30.30 2.38
CA ALA A 159 -24.19 30.20 3.16
C ALA A 159 -24.61 31.54 3.76
N PHE A 160 -23.68 32.27 4.41
CA PHE A 160 -23.97 33.59 4.98
C PHE A 160 -24.35 34.63 3.91
N ALA A 161 -23.65 34.62 2.77
CA ALA A 161 -23.98 35.52 1.65
C ALA A 161 -25.37 35.22 1.07
N GLY A 162 -25.75 33.94 1.01
CA GLY A 162 -27.08 33.51 0.59
C GLY A 162 -28.17 34.01 1.54
N GLU A 163 -27.97 33.88 2.85
CA GLU A 163 -28.91 34.37 3.87
C GLU A 163 -29.09 35.90 3.78
N TRP A 164 -27.99 36.65 3.69
CA TRP A 164 -28.02 38.11 3.49
C TRP A 164 -28.75 38.51 2.21
N ALA A 165 -28.53 37.79 1.11
CA ALA A 165 -29.21 38.05 -0.14
C ALA A 165 -30.73 37.81 -0.02
N ILE A 166 -31.13 36.74 0.68
CA ILE A 166 -32.55 36.45 0.93
C ILE A 166 -33.18 37.56 1.77
N GLU A 167 -32.56 38.00 2.86
CA GLU A 167 -33.08 39.12 3.68
C GLU A 167 -33.18 40.42 2.88
N ALA A 168 -32.18 40.73 2.05
CA ALA A 168 -32.18 41.91 1.18
C ALA A 168 -33.25 41.85 0.07
N ILE A 169 -33.58 40.66 -0.39
CA ILE A 169 -34.61 40.42 -1.41
C ILE A 169 -36.02 40.44 -0.80
N VAL A 170 -36.21 39.81 0.37
CA VAL A 170 -37.50 39.83 1.10
C VAL A 170 -37.88 41.24 1.54
N SER A 171 -36.89 42.11 1.78
CA SER A 171 -37.11 43.52 2.11
C SER A 171 -37.34 44.44 0.90
N ARG A 172 -37.28 43.93 -0.34
CA ARG A 172 -37.54 44.70 -1.57
C ARG A 172 -38.77 44.17 -2.33
N ASP A 173 -39.43 45.08 -3.04
CA ASP A 173 -40.77 44.94 -3.62
C ASP A 173 -41.01 43.65 -4.46
N THR A 174 -42.20 43.07 -4.28
CA THR A 174 -42.58 41.68 -4.62
C THR A 174 -42.50 41.26 -6.11
N ALA A 175 -42.42 42.21 -7.04
CA ALA A 175 -42.34 41.91 -8.48
C ALA A 175 -40.92 41.53 -8.95
N PHE A 176 -39.86 41.97 -8.25
CA PHE A 176 -38.47 41.65 -8.59
C PHE A 176 -38.02 40.28 -8.04
N LEU A 177 -38.76 39.74 -7.09
CA LEU A 177 -38.48 38.49 -6.38
C LEU A 177 -38.50 37.25 -7.30
N ASN A 178 -39.43 37.17 -8.25
CA ASN A 178 -39.54 35.97 -9.10
C ASN A 178 -38.34 35.76 -10.02
N ALA A 179 -37.80 36.83 -10.62
CA ALA A 179 -36.60 36.71 -11.47
C ALA A 179 -35.33 36.41 -10.64
N THR A 180 -35.26 36.94 -9.42
CA THR A 180 -34.10 36.76 -8.54
C THR A 180 -34.06 35.38 -7.91
N CYS A 181 -35.21 34.79 -7.56
CA CYS A 181 -35.30 33.43 -7.03
C CYS A 181 -34.81 32.38 -8.05
N TYR A 182 -35.19 32.49 -9.33
CA TYR A 182 -34.66 31.59 -10.37
C TYR A 182 -33.14 31.66 -10.50
N THR A 183 -32.57 32.85 -10.29
CA THR A 183 -31.14 33.07 -10.37
C THR A 183 -30.41 32.41 -9.20
N ILE A 184 -30.95 32.54 -7.98
CA ILE A 184 -30.39 31.91 -6.76
C ILE A 184 -30.48 30.39 -6.84
N GLU A 185 -31.62 29.85 -7.28
CA GLU A 185 -31.81 28.41 -7.45
C GLU A 185 -30.83 27.81 -8.48
N PHE A 186 -30.60 28.52 -9.58
CA PHE A 186 -29.59 28.15 -10.58
C PHE A 186 -28.17 28.15 -10.00
N PHE A 187 -27.79 29.18 -9.24
CA PHE A 187 -26.47 29.23 -8.61
C PHE A 187 -26.28 28.14 -7.54
N ALA A 188 -27.31 27.84 -6.75
CA ALA A 188 -27.26 26.76 -5.76
C ALA A 188 -27.07 25.39 -6.45
N ALA A 189 -27.80 25.12 -7.52
CA ALA A 189 -27.63 23.91 -8.32
C ALA A 189 -26.23 23.83 -8.94
N LEU A 190 -25.70 24.94 -9.45
CA LEU A 190 -24.35 25.00 -10.04
C LEU A 190 -23.27 24.71 -9.00
N VAL A 191 -23.39 25.26 -7.78
CA VAL A 191 -22.44 25.00 -6.68
C VAL A 191 -22.45 23.52 -6.30
N ILE A 192 -23.62 22.89 -6.17
CA ILE A 192 -23.73 21.45 -5.87
C ILE A 192 -23.02 20.62 -6.94
N ILE A 193 -23.26 20.92 -8.23
CA ILE A 193 -22.65 20.19 -9.35
C ILE A 193 -21.12 20.36 -9.32
N ILE A 194 -20.63 21.58 -9.15
CA ILE A 194 -19.17 21.84 -9.10
C ILE A 194 -18.55 21.13 -7.90
N SER A 195 -19.17 21.17 -6.73
CA SER A 195 -18.66 20.47 -5.54
C SER A 195 -18.59 18.96 -5.75
N LEU A 196 -19.58 18.35 -6.41
CA LEU A 196 -19.53 16.93 -6.76
C LEU A 196 -18.41 16.63 -7.77
N VAL A 197 -18.27 17.43 -8.82
CA VAL A 197 -17.19 17.25 -9.81
C VAL A 197 -15.82 17.38 -9.16
N VAL A 198 -15.61 18.38 -8.30
CA VAL A 198 -14.36 18.56 -7.57
C VAL A 198 -14.12 17.39 -6.62
N PHE A 199 -15.14 16.94 -5.89
CA PHE A 199 -15.03 15.78 -5.00
C PHE A 199 -14.63 14.52 -5.77
N PHE A 200 -15.30 14.21 -6.88
CA PHE A 200 -14.99 13.03 -7.70
C PHE A 200 -13.69 13.14 -8.50
N ALA A 201 -13.30 14.32 -8.95
CA ALA A 201 -12.06 14.54 -9.69
C ALA A 201 -10.83 14.59 -8.77
N LEU A 202 -11.00 15.07 -7.53
CA LEU A 202 -9.95 15.11 -6.51
C LEU A 202 -9.94 13.89 -5.60
N LEU A 203 -10.97 13.04 -5.65
CA LEU A 203 -10.90 11.70 -5.09
C LEU A 203 -9.77 10.98 -5.81
N PRO A 204 -8.62 10.75 -5.17
CA PRO A 204 -7.55 10.00 -5.81
C PRO A 204 -8.17 8.65 -6.15
N THR A 205 -8.12 8.28 -7.43
CA THR A 205 -8.60 7.01 -7.99
C THR A 205 -8.49 5.90 -6.95
N ILE A 206 -9.58 5.63 -6.22
CA ILE A 206 -9.60 4.56 -5.22
C ILE A 206 -9.52 3.29 -6.08
N PRO A 207 -8.40 2.54 -6.01
CA PRO A 207 -8.26 1.37 -6.86
C PRO A 207 -9.38 0.39 -6.53
N VAL A 208 -10.07 -0.08 -7.57
CA VAL A 208 -11.26 -0.97 -7.54
C VAL A 208 -10.98 -2.33 -6.88
N SER A 209 -9.76 -2.58 -6.39
CA SER A 209 -9.39 -3.83 -5.69
C SER A 209 -9.99 -3.99 -4.29
N MET A 210 -10.76 -3.03 -3.78
CA MET A 210 -11.40 -3.10 -2.45
C MET A 210 -12.79 -3.79 -2.40
N TYR A 211 -13.33 -4.26 -3.53
CA TYR A 211 -14.67 -4.89 -3.60
C TYR A 211 -14.68 -6.35 -4.09
N ARG A 212 -13.58 -7.10 -3.92
CA ARG A 212 -13.58 -8.56 -4.16
C ARG A 212 -13.00 -9.33 -3.00
#